data_AF-A0A0Q5T5K2-F1
#
_entry.id   AF-A0A0Q5T5K2-F1
#
_cell.length_a   1.000
_cell.length_b   1.000
_cell.length_c   1.000
_cell.angle_alpha   90.00
_cell.angle_beta   90.00
_cell.angle_gamma   90.00
#
_symmetry.space_group_name_H-M   'P 1'
#
loop_
_entity.id
_entity.type
_entity.pdbx_description
1 polymer ?
#
loop_
_entity_poly.entity_id
_entity_poly.type
_entity_poly.pdbx_seq_one_letter_code
_entity_poly.pdbx_strand_id
1 'polypeptide(L)'
;MGGRLAFLPLHGHTGGFVFILVAMQSKHRKLLLRCLLVLPLILLVDYCGLLTHLHELDFERHFHYPLNDDSASGSGSKSSGLDKFSYLRVPSFTAEVPADQPVRLTLLIKSAVGNSQRREAIRRTWGYEGRFSDVHLRRVFLLGTANESEKDVAWESREHGDILQADFTDAYFNNTLKTMLGMRWASEQFNRSEFYLFVDDDYYVSAKNVLKFLGRGRQSHQPELLFAGHVFQTSPLRHKFSKWYVSLEEYPFDRWPPYVTAGAFMLSRKALLQLYAASVHLPLFRSEIRSSVTPSLFFDSPHLTLYTYKAIPSHFSTATKLFEPLRMRVIAKVFYYYRISVVLFFFAIFLYIYIFLY
;
A
#
# COMPACT_ATOMS: atom_id res chain seq x y z
N MET A 1 8.23 -4.03 -90.93
CA MET A 1 8.67 -5.00 -89.89
C MET A 1 8.96 -4.20 -88.63
N GLY A 2 8.34 -4.38 -87.47
CA GLY A 2 7.26 -5.21 -86.99
C GLY A 2 7.06 -4.74 -85.55
N GLY A 3 5.90 -4.18 -85.23
CA GLY A 3 5.61 -3.69 -83.88
C GLY A 3 5.38 -4.83 -82.91
N ARG A 4 5.53 -4.54 -81.61
CA ARG A 4 4.63 -4.97 -80.54
C ARG A 4 4.98 -4.24 -79.24
N LEU A 5 4.23 -3.17 -78.98
CA LEU A 5 3.83 -2.78 -77.64
C LEU A 5 2.98 -3.93 -77.07
N ALA A 6 3.38 -4.47 -75.93
CA ALA A 6 2.54 -5.34 -75.13
C ALA A 6 2.43 -4.70 -73.74
N PHE A 7 1.36 -3.93 -73.54
CA PHE A 7 0.76 -3.76 -72.23
C PHE A 7 -0.17 -4.95 -72.00
N LEU A 8 -0.15 -5.55 -70.81
CA LEU A 8 -1.35 -6.00 -70.12
C LEU A 8 -1.06 -6.03 -68.59
N PRO A 9 -2.09 -5.79 -67.76
CA PRO A 9 -2.00 -5.28 -66.41
C PRO A 9 -2.07 -6.40 -65.37
N LEU A 10 -1.46 -6.20 -64.20
CA LEU A 10 -1.83 -6.96 -63.01
C LEU A 10 -2.04 -6.01 -61.83
N HIS A 11 -3.29 -6.01 -61.40
CA HIS A 11 -3.81 -5.54 -60.14
C HIS A 11 -2.82 -5.67 -58.99
N GLY A 12 -2.62 -4.55 -58.29
CA GLY A 12 -2.02 -4.53 -56.98
C GLY A 12 -2.00 -3.10 -56.48
N HIS A 13 -2.95 -2.75 -55.61
CA HIS A 13 -3.02 -1.47 -54.90
C HIS A 13 -1.75 -1.11 -54.08
N THR A 14 -0.74 -1.98 -54.10
CA THR A 14 0.59 -1.81 -53.49
C THR A 14 1.61 -1.13 -54.41
N GLY A 15 1.42 -1.13 -55.74
CA GLY A 15 2.38 -0.57 -56.70
C GLY A 15 2.46 0.96 -56.73
N GLY A 16 1.33 1.65 -56.48
CA GLY A 16 1.29 3.12 -56.48
C GLY A 16 2.11 3.75 -55.35
N PHE A 17 2.11 3.14 -54.17
CA PHE A 17 2.90 3.62 -53.02
C PHE A 17 4.41 3.51 -53.25
N VAL A 18 4.85 2.42 -53.87
CA VAL A 18 6.27 2.17 -54.19
C VAL A 18 6.75 3.17 -55.25
N PHE A 19 5.95 3.44 -56.28
CA PHE A 19 6.30 4.42 -57.32
C PHE A 19 6.34 5.86 -56.81
N ILE A 20 5.43 6.25 -55.91
CA ILE A 20 5.42 7.60 -55.31
C ILE A 20 6.68 7.82 -54.45
N LEU A 21 7.10 6.82 -53.66
CA LEU A 21 8.31 6.89 -52.84
C LEU A 21 9.61 7.02 -53.66
N VAL A 22 9.63 6.46 -54.87
CA VAL A 22 10.78 6.54 -55.80
C VAL A 22 10.82 7.88 -56.55
N ALA A 23 9.66 8.48 -56.85
CA ALA A 23 9.55 9.77 -57.55
C ALA A 23 9.69 11.01 -56.63
N MET A 24 9.63 10.84 -55.31
CA MET A 24 9.81 11.93 -54.35
C MET A 24 11.28 12.39 -54.28
N GLN A 25 11.53 13.71 -54.39
CA GLN A 25 12.88 14.27 -54.23
C GLN A 25 13.52 13.79 -52.91
N SER A 26 14.84 13.56 -52.90
CA SER A 26 15.54 12.97 -51.74
C SER A 26 15.28 13.71 -50.42
N LYS A 27 15.03 15.03 -50.48
CA LYS A 27 14.63 15.87 -49.35
C LYS A 27 13.24 15.50 -48.79
N HIS A 28 12.25 15.27 -49.65
CA HIS A 28 10.90 14.86 -49.25
C HIS A 28 10.88 13.41 -48.74
N ARG A 29 11.70 12.51 -49.29
CA ARG A 29 11.85 11.14 -48.77
C ARG A 29 12.43 11.13 -47.35
N LYS A 30 13.49 11.92 -47.11
CA LYS A 30 14.09 12.09 -45.77
C LYS A 30 13.10 12.73 -44.78
N LEU A 31 12.29 13.69 -45.21
CA LEU A 31 11.25 14.29 -44.38
C LEU A 31 10.17 13.28 -44.02
N LEU A 32 9.68 12.50 -44.99
CA LEU A 32 8.65 11.49 -44.77
C LEU A 32 9.14 10.37 -43.84
N LEU A 33 10.40 9.92 -43.98
CA LEU A 33 11.05 9.00 -43.04
C LEU A 33 11.16 9.57 -41.62
N ARG A 34 11.46 10.87 -41.48
CA ARG A 34 11.46 11.52 -40.16
C ARG A 34 10.04 11.54 -39.57
N CYS A 35 9.03 11.94 -40.34
CA CYS A 35 7.64 11.94 -39.90
C CYS A 35 7.14 10.55 -39.48
N LEU A 36 7.55 9.49 -40.20
CA LEU A 36 7.22 8.10 -39.86
C LEU A 36 7.84 7.64 -38.52
N LEU A 37 8.93 8.26 -38.08
CA LEU A 37 9.54 7.96 -36.77
C LEU A 37 8.97 8.82 -35.63
N VAL A 38 8.39 9.98 -35.94
CA VAL A 38 7.82 10.88 -34.92
C VAL A 38 6.59 10.26 -34.27
N LEU A 39 5.67 9.66 -35.03
CA LEU A 39 4.44 9.12 -34.47
C LEU A 39 4.67 7.94 -33.50
N PRO A 40 5.50 6.92 -33.83
CA PRO A 40 5.89 5.90 -32.86
C PRO A 40 6.62 6.46 -31.64
N LEU A 41 7.44 7.50 -31.82
CA LEU A 41 8.12 8.16 -30.70
C LEU A 41 7.12 8.85 -29.77
N ILE A 42 6.13 9.57 -30.30
CA ILE A 42 5.06 10.19 -29.50
C ILE A 42 4.28 9.14 -28.73
N LEU A 43 3.88 8.03 -29.40
CA LEU A 43 3.19 6.92 -28.74
C LEU A 43 4.04 6.28 -27.65
N LEU A 44 5.35 6.15 -27.86
CA LEU A 44 6.27 5.64 -26.85
C LEU A 44 6.39 6.59 -25.65
N VAL A 45 6.50 7.90 -25.90
CA VAL A 45 6.57 8.94 -24.85
C VAL A 45 5.27 8.96 -24.02
N ASP A 46 4.10 8.83 -24.68
CA ASP A 46 2.80 8.68 -24.01
C ASP A 46 2.71 7.37 -23.22
N TYR A 47 3.18 6.25 -23.78
CA TYR A 47 3.20 4.96 -23.10
C TYR A 47 4.09 4.97 -21.84
N CYS A 48 5.20 5.71 -21.90
CA CYS A 48 6.07 6.01 -20.76
C CYS A 48 5.48 7.02 -19.77
N GLY A 49 4.33 7.64 -20.06
CA GLY A 49 3.63 8.56 -19.15
C GLY A 49 4.19 9.97 -19.08
N LEU A 50 5.19 10.31 -19.93
CA LEU A 50 5.84 11.63 -19.91
C LEU A 50 4.87 12.76 -20.27
N LEU A 51 3.97 12.52 -21.24
CA LEU A 51 2.93 13.50 -21.60
C LEU A 51 1.88 13.64 -20.49
N THR A 52 1.57 12.54 -19.78
CA THR A 52 0.62 12.53 -18.67
C THR A 52 1.07 13.45 -17.54
N HIS A 53 2.36 13.48 -17.22
CA HIS A 53 2.92 14.36 -16.18
C HIS A 53 2.71 15.86 -16.46
N LEU A 54 2.61 16.26 -17.74
CA LEU A 54 2.35 17.66 -18.11
C LEU A 54 0.92 18.11 -17.76
N HIS A 55 0.00 17.16 -17.55
CA HIS A 55 -1.42 17.41 -17.30
C HIS A 55 -1.79 17.16 -15.83
N GLU A 56 -0.81 16.92 -14.96
CA GLU A 56 -1.04 16.75 -13.53
C GLU A 56 -1.37 18.09 -12.86
N LEU A 57 -2.23 18.04 -11.85
CA LEU A 57 -2.50 19.16 -10.96
C LEU A 57 -1.44 19.21 -9.85
N ASP A 58 -0.99 20.42 -9.50
CA ASP A 58 -0.11 20.62 -8.35
C ASP A 58 -0.84 20.22 -7.06
N PHE A 59 -0.28 19.24 -6.36
CA PHE A 59 -0.86 18.71 -5.14
C PHE A 59 -1.05 19.79 -4.07
N GLU A 60 -0.03 20.58 -3.77
CA GLU A 60 -0.07 21.55 -2.65
C GLU A 60 -1.11 22.67 -2.87
N ARG A 61 -1.39 23.01 -4.13
CA ARG A 61 -2.33 24.09 -4.48
C ARG A 61 -3.76 23.63 -4.69
N HIS A 62 -3.96 22.42 -5.20
CA HIS A 62 -5.27 21.98 -5.68
C HIS A 62 -5.84 20.79 -4.91
N PHE A 63 -5.04 20.13 -4.07
CA PHE A 63 -5.50 18.96 -3.34
C PHE A 63 -6.41 19.37 -2.19
N HIS A 64 -7.66 18.89 -2.23
CA HIS A 64 -8.61 18.98 -1.14
C HIS A 64 -9.29 17.62 -0.94
N TYR A 65 -9.60 17.30 0.31
CA TYR A 65 -10.30 16.07 0.67
C TYR A 65 -11.64 16.39 1.33
N PRO A 66 -12.73 15.66 1.05
CA PRO A 66 -12.84 14.54 0.11
C PRO A 66 -12.67 14.97 -1.36
N LEU A 67 -12.09 14.08 -2.18
CA LEU A 67 -11.77 14.35 -3.59
C LEU A 67 -13.01 14.64 -4.48
N ASN A 68 -14.22 14.32 -4.00
CA ASN A 68 -15.48 14.58 -4.66
C ASN A 68 -16.46 15.21 -3.66
N ASP A 69 -16.79 16.49 -3.81
CA ASP A 69 -17.91 17.13 -3.07
C ASP A 69 -19.28 16.57 -3.52
N ASP A 70 -19.38 16.07 -4.76
CA ASP A 70 -20.65 15.60 -5.34
C ASP A 70 -21.13 14.23 -4.83
N SER A 71 -20.36 13.55 -3.98
CA SER A 71 -20.80 12.31 -3.32
C SER A 71 -21.54 12.56 -2.01
N ALA A 72 -21.63 13.82 -1.55
CA ALA A 72 -22.33 14.20 -0.32
C ALA A 72 -23.79 14.68 -0.56
N SER A 73 -24.22 14.87 -1.82
CA SER A 73 -25.58 15.32 -2.18
C SER A 73 -26.50 14.22 -2.71
N GLY A 74 -26.05 12.95 -2.73
CA GLY A 74 -26.87 11.78 -3.04
C GLY A 74 -27.12 10.94 -1.79
N SER A 75 -28.33 11.03 -1.24
CA SER A 75 -28.85 10.15 -0.19
C SER A 75 -28.61 8.67 -0.51
N GLY A 76 -27.53 8.12 0.07
CA GLY A 76 -27.15 6.72 -0.04
C GLY A 76 -25.72 6.55 0.41
N SER A 77 -25.49 6.49 1.73
CA SER A 77 -24.21 6.08 2.31
C SER A 77 -23.75 4.80 1.60
N LYS A 78 -22.79 4.90 0.67
CA LYS A 78 -22.17 3.73 0.04
C LYS A 78 -21.39 3.02 1.13
N SER A 79 -22.06 2.11 1.84
CA SER A 79 -21.42 1.22 2.82
C SER A 79 -20.24 0.55 2.12
N SER A 80 -19.09 0.44 2.79
CA SER A 80 -17.92 -0.28 2.31
C SER A 80 -18.22 -1.75 1.91
N GLY A 81 -19.39 -2.25 2.29
CA GLY A 81 -19.86 -3.61 1.99
C GLY A 81 -19.21 -4.65 2.89
N LEU A 82 -18.51 -4.21 3.95
CA LEU A 82 -17.82 -5.09 4.88
C LEU A 82 -18.75 -6.08 5.60
N ASP A 83 -20.01 -5.69 5.83
CA ASP A 83 -21.00 -6.52 6.52
C ASP A 83 -21.36 -7.79 5.74
N LYS A 84 -21.07 -7.83 4.44
CA LYS A 84 -21.28 -9.01 3.59
C LYS A 84 -20.30 -10.13 3.93
N PHE A 85 -19.18 -9.82 4.58
CA PHE A 85 -18.14 -10.78 4.90
C PHE A 85 -18.28 -11.27 6.35
N SER A 86 -18.39 -12.58 6.50
CA SER A 86 -18.46 -13.27 7.79
C SER A 86 -17.11 -13.84 8.20
N TYR A 87 -16.89 -13.97 9.51
CA TYR A 87 -15.74 -14.68 10.04
C TYR A 87 -16.02 -16.17 10.05
N LEU A 88 -15.23 -16.93 9.30
CA LEU A 88 -15.26 -18.39 9.29
C LEU A 88 -14.57 -18.96 10.54
N ARG A 89 -13.53 -18.26 11.01
CA ARG A 89 -12.71 -18.65 12.17
C ARG A 89 -12.29 -17.40 12.91
N VAL A 90 -12.31 -17.47 14.24
CA VAL A 90 -11.85 -16.41 15.13
C VAL A 90 -10.84 -16.99 16.11
N PRO A 91 -9.85 -16.21 16.58
CA PRO A 91 -8.89 -16.68 17.57
C PRO A 91 -9.59 -17.17 18.84
N SER A 92 -9.19 -18.31 19.40
CA SER A 92 -9.88 -18.94 20.55
C SER A 92 -9.89 -18.02 21.77
N PHE A 93 -8.81 -17.28 21.97
CA PHE A 93 -8.67 -16.34 23.08
C PHE A 93 -9.61 -15.12 22.98
N THR A 94 -10.32 -14.92 21.86
CA THR A 94 -11.29 -13.81 21.70
C THR A 94 -12.36 -13.86 22.79
N ALA A 95 -12.82 -15.07 23.14
CA ALA A 95 -13.84 -15.29 24.18
C ALA A 95 -13.26 -15.46 25.60
N GLU A 96 -12.00 -15.88 25.71
CA GLU A 96 -11.44 -16.43 26.96
C GLU A 96 -10.67 -15.43 27.82
N VAL A 97 -10.27 -14.28 27.28
CA VAL A 97 -9.50 -13.30 28.07
C VAL A 97 -10.43 -12.67 29.13
N PRO A 98 -10.12 -12.70 30.43
CA PRO A 98 -10.87 -11.94 31.42
C PRO A 98 -10.68 -10.43 31.18
N ALA A 99 -11.68 -9.61 31.52
CA ALA A 99 -11.65 -8.16 31.26
C ALA A 99 -10.55 -7.39 32.03
N ASP A 100 -9.78 -8.07 32.90
CA ASP A 100 -8.87 -7.47 33.87
C ASP A 100 -7.40 -7.36 33.41
N GLN A 101 -7.00 -8.04 32.32
CA GLN A 101 -5.63 -7.97 31.79
C GLN A 101 -5.58 -7.30 30.41
N PRO A 102 -5.20 -6.01 30.33
CA PRO A 102 -5.04 -5.33 29.06
C PRO A 102 -3.87 -5.93 28.26
N VAL A 103 -4.08 -6.12 26.95
CA VAL A 103 -3.02 -6.57 26.05
C VAL A 103 -2.19 -5.35 25.65
N ARG A 104 -0.86 -5.39 25.79
CA ARG A 104 -0.02 -4.25 25.42
C ARG A 104 0.04 -4.08 23.90
N LEU A 105 0.19 -5.18 23.17
CA LEU A 105 0.32 -5.15 21.71
C LEU A 105 -0.28 -6.41 21.07
N THR A 106 -1.15 -6.21 20.08
CA THR A 106 -1.60 -7.29 19.18
C THR A 106 -0.91 -7.17 17.83
N LEU A 107 -0.25 -8.26 17.41
CA LEU A 107 0.34 -8.44 16.09
C LEU A 107 -0.74 -9.01 15.15
N LEU A 108 -1.21 -8.19 14.21
CA LEU A 108 -2.16 -8.56 13.16
C LEU A 108 -1.40 -8.85 11.87
N ILE A 109 -1.13 -10.14 11.62
CA ILE A 109 -0.22 -10.57 10.57
C ILE A 109 -1.01 -11.00 9.34
N LYS A 110 -0.93 -10.22 8.27
CA LYS A 110 -1.52 -10.56 6.96
C LYS A 110 -0.77 -11.77 6.38
N SER A 111 -1.46 -12.89 6.22
CA SER A 111 -0.92 -14.12 5.62
C SER A 111 -1.87 -14.65 4.55
N ALA A 112 -1.51 -15.75 3.90
CA ALA A 112 -2.34 -16.45 2.92
C ALA A 112 -2.44 -17.94 3.30
N VAL A 113 -3.52 -18.62 2.91
CA VAL A 113 -3.79 -20.04 3.26
C VAL A 113 -2.54 -20.93 3.10
N GLY A 114 -1.87 -20.86 1.95
CA GLY A 114 -0.66 -21.65 1.63
C GLY A 114 0.61 -21.30 2.42
N ASN A 115 0.64 -20.20 3.19
CA ASN A 115 1.84 -19.74 3.91
C ASN A 115 1.99 -20.34 5.32
N SER A 116 1.54 -21.59 5.54
CA SER A 116 1.60 -22.25 6.85
C SER A 116 3.01 -22.29 7.44
N GLN A 117 4.03 -22.56 6.62
CA GLN A 117 5.43 -22.57 7.06
C GLN A 117 5.91 -21.20 7.53
N ARG A 118 5.46 -20.10 6.89
CA ARG A 118 5.80 -18.74 7.35
C ARG A 118 5.14 -18.43 8.67
N ARG A 119 3.86 -18.77 8.81
CA ARG A 119 3.14 -18.61 10.08
C ARG A 119 3.87 -19.34 11.19
N GLU A 120 4.23 -20.61 10.98
CA GLU A 120 4.95 -21.41 11.97
C GLU A 120 6.32 -20.83 12.32
N ALA A 121 7.08 -20.37 11.33
CA ALA A 121 8.35 -19.67 11.57
C ALA A 121 8.14 -18.41 12.42
N ILE A 122 7.09 -17.63 12.18
CA ILE A 122 6.76 -16.45 12.97
C ILE A 122 6.37 -16.84 14.41
N ARG A 123 5.58 -17.91 14.59
CA ARG A 123 5.19 -18.42 15.93
C ARG A 123 6.42 -18.74 16.78
N ARG A 124 7.41 -19.42 16.19
CA ARG A 124 8.66 -19.83 16.85
C ARG A 124 9.67 -18.71 17.00
N THR A 125 9.51 -17.62 16.26
CA THR A 125 10.45 -16.49 16.25
C THR A 125 9.79 -15.22 16.72
N TRP A 126 9.78 -14.16 15.92
CA TRP A 126 9.46 -12.80 16.37
C TRP A 126 8.01 -12.62 16.85
N GLY A 127 7.09 -13.49 16.45
CA GLY A 127 5.69 -13.49 16.88
C GLY A 127 5.41 -14.28 18.17
N TYR A 128 6.42 -14.88 18.83
CA TYR A 128 6.22 -15.62 20.08
C TYR A 128 5.66 -14.73 21.19
N GLU A 129 4.47 -15.04 21.69
CA GLU A 129 3.73 -14.23 22.67
C GLU A 129 4.41 -14.18 24.04
N GLY A 130 4.93 -15.31 24.51
CA GLY A 130 5.60 -15.45 25.82
C GLY A 130 7.04 -14.94 25.85
N ARG A 131 7.44 -14.07 24.91
CA ARG A 131 8.83 -13.57 24.81
C ARG A 131 9.20 -12.64 25.97
N PHE A 132 8.25 -11.89 26.50
CA PHE A 132 8.49 -10.89 27.55
C PHE A 132 7.57 -11.20 28.73
N SER A 133 8.13 -11.32 29.94
CA SER A 133 7.36 -11.64 31.14
C SER A 133 6.56 -10.45 31.69
N ASP A 134 6.98 -9.22 31.36
CA ASP A 134 6.40 -7.96 31.83
C ASP A 134 5.39 -7.35 30.84
N VAL A 135 5.16 -8.00 29.70
CA VAL A 135 4.34 -7.45 28.61
C VAL A 135 3.47 -8.53 27.99
N HIS A 136 2.15 -8.30 28.00
CA HIS A 136 1.21 -9.20 27.35
C HIS A 136 1.11 -8.90 25.85
N LEU A 137 1.47 -9.90 25.03
CA LEU A 137 1.41 -9.85 23.57
C LEU A 137 0.36 -10.84 23.06
N ARG A 138 -0.31 -10.47 21.96
CA ARG A 138 -1.13 -11.40 21.18
C ARG A 138 -0.69 -11.42 19.73
N ARG A 139 -0.78 -12.57 19.09
CA ARG A 139 -0.52 -12.78 17.67
C ARG A 139 -1.79 -13.29 17.02
N VAL A 140 -2.14 -12.75 15.86
CA VAL A 140 -3.26 -13.19 15.04
C VAL A 140 -2.84 -13.19 13.58
N PHE A 141 -3.06 -14.29 12.88
CA PHE A 141 -2.91 -14.38 11.44
C PHE A 141 -4.23 -14.06 10.74
N LEU A 142 -4.21 -13.08 9.84
CA LEU A 142 -5.34 -12.68 9.01
C LEU A 142 -5.33 -13.46 7.70
N LEU A 143 -6.39 -14.21 7.43
CA LEU A 143 -6.54 -15.04 6.23
C LEU A 143 -7.84 -14.72 5.49
N GLY A 144 -7.80 -14.82 4.16
CA GLY A 144 -8.99 -15.04 3.35
C GLY A 144 -9.26 -16.52 3.13
N THR A 145 -10.11 -16.84 2.16
CA THR A 145 -10.35 -18.19 1.67
C THR A 145 -9.50 -18.49 0.44
N ALA A 146 -9.19 -19.77 0.26
CA ALA A 146 -8.56 -20.29 -0.95
C ALA A 146 -9.32 -21.53 -1.43
N ASN A 147 -9.23 -21.84 -2.73
CA ASN A 147 -9.91 -23.01 -3.31
C ASN A 147 -9.34 -24.34 -2.79
N GLU A 148 -8.09 -24.34 -2.32
CA GLU A 148 -7.35 -25.50 -1.84
C GLU A 148 -6.88 -25.25 -0.40
N SER A 149 -6.75 -26.32 0.41
CA SER A 149 -6.21 -26.29 1.79
C SER A 149 -7.07 -25.68 2.92
N GLU A 150 -8.39 -25.51 2.76
CA GLU A 150 -9.26 -25.08 3.87
C GLU A 150 -9.27 -26.08 5.06
N LYS A 151 -9.07 -27.38 4.80
CA LYS A 151 -8.94 -28.40 5.84
C LYS A 151 -7.67 -28.20 6.69
N ASP A 152 -6.58 -27.84 6.05
CA ASP A 152 -5.28 -27.63 6.71
C ASP A 152 -5.36 -26.41 7.62
N VAL A 153 -5.99 -25.32 7.15
CA VAL A 153 -6.25 -24.11 7.96
C VAL A 153 -7.20 -24.41 9.11
N ALA A 154 -8.21 -25.27 8.90
CA ALA A 154 -9.10 -25.70 9.98
C ALA A 154 -8.34 -26.40 11.11
N TRP A 155 -7.42 -27.29 10.75
CA TRP A 155 -6.58 -28.00 11.70
C TRP A 155 -5.61 -27.03 12.40
N GLU A 156 -4.91 -26.18 11.64
CA GLU A 156 -3.99 -25.18 12.19
C GLU A 156 -4.69 -24.21 13.16
N SER A 157 -5.92 -23.79 12.82
CA SER A 157 -6.72 -22.91 13.67
C SER A 157 -7.12 -23.58 14.98
N ARG A 158 -7.37 -24.90 14.98
CA ARG A 158 -7.69 -25.65 16.21
C ARG A 158 -6.46 -25.86 17.08
N GLU A 159 -5.32 -26.14 16.45
CA GLU A 159 -4.06 -26.41 17.13
C GLU A 159 -3.49 -25.15 17.81
N HIS A 160 -3.51 -24.01 17.10
CA HIS A 160 -2.84 -22.80 17.57
C HIS A 160 -3.79 -21.72 18.11
N GLY A 161 -5.06 -21.73 17.72
CA GLY A 161 -6.06 -20.75 18.20
C GLY A 161 -5.78 -19.30 17.79
N ASP A 162 -4.88 -19.05 16.84
CA ASP A 162 -4.37 -17.72 16.48
C ASP A 162 -4.75 -17.26 15.06
N ILE A 163 -5.78 -17.86 14.46
CA ILE A 163 -6.24 -17.56 13.10
C ILE A 163 -7.55 -16.75 13.15
N LEU A 164 -7.55 -15.61 12.45
CA LEU A 164 -8.75 -14.90 12.06
C LEU A 164 -8.93 -15.07 10.55
N GLN A 165 -9.99 -15.76 10.15
CA GLN A 165 -10.29 -16.02 8.74
C GLN A 165 -11.67 -15.50 8.39
N ALA A 166 -11.75 -14.74 7.30
CA ALA A 166 -13.01 -14.24 6.75
C ALA A 166 -13.27 -14.80 5.35
N ASP A 167 -14.54 -14.82 4.97
CA ASP A 167 -15.08 -15.42 3.74
C ASP A 167 -14.86 -14.59 2.46
N PHE A 168 -13.64 -14.12 2.23
CA PHE A 168 -13.27 -13.41 0.99
C PHE A 168 -12.11 -14.11 0.29
N THR A 169 -12.11 -14.10 -1.04
CA THR A 169 -11.01 -14.66 -1.83
C THR A 169 -9.71 -13.91 -1.56
N ASP A 170 -8.70 -14.64 -1.11
CA ASP A 170 -7.40 -14.08 -0.78
C ASP A 170 -6.62 -13.73 -2.06
N ALA A 171 -6.73 -12.48 -2.48
CA ALA A 171 -6.07 -11.91 -3.65
C ALA A 171 -5.37 -10.60 -3.28
N TYR A 172 -4.31 -10.26 -4.01
CA TYR A 172 -3.51 -9.07 -3.74
C TYR A 172 -4.34 -7.78 -3.61
N PHE A 173 -5.28 -7.57 -4.53
CA PHE A 173 -6.15 -6.38 -4.52
C PHE A 173 -7.20 -6.40 -3.38
N ASN A 174 -7.39 -7.54 -2.71
CA ASN A 174 -8.26 -7.69 -1.55
C ASN A 174 -7.51 -7.53 -0.22
N ASN A 175 -6.22 -7.19 -0.22
CA ASN A 175 -5.49 -6.95 1.03
C ASN A 175 -6.06 -5.76 1.84
N THR A 176 -6.61 -4.73 1.17
CA THR A 176 -7.33 -3.65 1.85
C THR A 176 -8.50 -4.21 2.65
N LEU A 177 -9.29 -5.09 2.03
CA LEU A 177 -10.41 -5.78 2.68
C LEU A 177 -9.91 -6.64 3.85
N LYS A 178 -8.82 -7.39 3.68
CA LYS A 178 -8.18 -8.16 4.76
C LYS A 178 -7.80 -7.29 5.96
N THR A 179 -7.19 -6.13 5.71
CA THR A 179 -6.83 -5.15 6.75
C THR A 179 -8.07 -4.62 7.46
N MET A 180 -9.10 -4.22 6.72
CA MET A 180 -10.35 -3.71 7.30
C MET A 180 -11.09 -4.76 8.12
N LEU A 181 -11.09 -6.02 7.69
CA LEU A 181 -11.66 -7.13 8.46
C LEU A 181 -10.84 -7.43 9.72
N GLY A 182 -9.52 -7.24 9.69
CA GLY A 182 -8.69 -7.26 10.90
C GLY A 182 -9.04 -6.12 11.87
N MET A 183 -9.25 -4.90 11.34
CA MET A 183 -9.68 -3.74 12.14
C MET A 183 -11.08 -3.92 12.73
N ARG A 184 -12.02 -4.51 11.97
CA ARG A 184 -13.36 -4.85 12.44
C ARG A 184 -13.30 -5.78 13.65
N TRP A 185 -12.58 -6.89 13.54
CA TRP A 185 -12.42 -7.84 14.65
C TRP A 185 -11.78 -7.16 15.86
N ALA A 186 -10.71 -6.39 15.66
CA ALA A 186 -10.05 -5.65 16.72
C ALA A 186 -10.96 -4.60 17.40
N SER A 187 -11.93 -4.03 16.66
CA SER A 187 -12.85 -3.00 17.16
C SER A 187 -14.09 -3.59 17.84
N GLU A 188 -14.68 -4.63 17.26
CA GLU A 188 -15.98 -5.18 17.66
C GLU A 188 -15.84 -6.38 18.60
N GLN A 189 -14.81 -7.21 18.42
CA GLN A 189 -14.66 -8.49 19.14
C GLN A 189 -13.45 -8.51 20.09
N PHE A 190 -12.39 -7.75 19.79
CA PHE A 190 -11.14 -7.75 20.56
C PHE A 190 -10.59 -6.35 20.89
N ASN A 191 -11.47 -5.48 21.41
CA ASN A 191 -11.15 -4.08 21.71
C ASN A 191 -10.46 -3.91 23.07
N ARG A 192 -9.32 -4.59 23.27
CA ARG A 192 -8.63 -4.66 24.56
C ARG A 192 -7.14 -4.37 24.50
N SER A 193 -6.58 -4.28 23.29
CA SER A 193 -5.16 -4.00 23.13
C SER A 193 -4.91 -2.51 23.15
N GLU A 194 -3.83 -2.09 23.78
CA GLU A 194 -3.41 -0.69 23.79
C GLU A 194 -2.89 -0.27 22.41
N PHE A 195 -2.19 -1.18 21.73
CA PHE A 195 -1.65 -0.99 20.39
C PHE A 195 -1.89 -2.20 19.50
N TYR A 196 -1.96 -1.94 18.21
CA TYR A 196 -2.11 -2.94 17.15
C TYR A 196 -1.03 -2.71 16.10
N LEU A 197 -0.30 -3.76 15.72
CA LEU A 197 0.69 -3.72 14.65
C LEU A 197 0.19 -4.62 13.51
N PHE A 198 -0.14 -4.01 12.38
CA PHE A 198 -0.39 -4.71 11.14
C PHE A 198 0.94 -4.95 10.42
N VAL A 199 1.14 -6.17 9.91
CA VAL A 199 2.38 -6.53 9.21
C VAL A 199 2.15 -7.72 8.27
N ASP A 200 2.86 -7.79 7.15
CA ASP A 200 2.82 -8.96 6.25
C ASP A 200 3.66 -10.13 6.80
N ASP A 201 3.31 -11.37 6.42
CA ASP A 201 4.01 -12.58 6.85
C ASP A 201 5.41 -12.77 6.25
N ASP A 202 5.82 -11.90 5.33
CA ASP A 202 7.17 -11.83 4.77
C ASP A 202 8.00 -10.73 5.44
N TYR A 203 7.68 -10.32 6.67
CA TYR A 203 8.48 -9.38 7.45
C TYR A 203 9.06 -10.02 8.73
N TYR A 204 10.21 -9.50 9.14
CA TYR A 204 10.75 -9.65 10.49
C TYR A 204 10.50 -8.36 11.28
N VAL A 205 9.92 -8.51 12.48
CA VAL A 205 9.67 -7.41 13.41
C VAL A 205 10.48 -7.63 14.69
N SER A 206 11.29 -6.65 15.09
CA SER A 206 11.90 -6.67 16.41
C SER A 206 10.88 -6.24 17.48
N ALA A 207 10.18 -7.20 18.09
CA ALA A 207 9.19 -6.94 19.15
C ALA A 207 9.79 -6.12 20.32
N LYS A 208 11.06 -6.35 20.66
CA LYS A 208 11.79 -5.56 21.67
C LYS A 208 11.86 -4.08 21.31
N ASN A 209 12.17 -3.75 20.06
CA ASN A 209 12.27 -2.37 19.61
C ASN A 209 10.90 -1.71 19.51
N VAL A 210 9.88 -2.44 19.07
CA VAL A 210 8.48 -1.96 19.05
C VAL A 210 8.04 -1.60 20.46
N LEU A 211 8.23 -2.49 21.44
CA LEU A 211 7.87 -2.22 22.83
C LEU A 211 8.66 -1.07 23.43
N LYS A 212 9.96 -0.95 23.10
CA LYS A 212 10.77 0.21 23.51
C LYS A 212 10.21 1.53 22.97
N PHE A 213 9.76 1.55 21.71
CA PHE A 213 9.13 2.73 21.12
C PHE A 213 7.82 3.08 21.82
N LEU A 214 6.96 2.09 22.04
CA LEU A 214 5.69 2.29 22.75
C LEU A 214 5.90 2.79 24.19
N GLY A 215 7.07 2.54 24.78
CA GLY A 215 7.39 2.88 26.16
C GLY A 215 6.82 1.84 27.14
N ARG A 216 6.94 2.11 28.44
CA ARG A 216 6.41 1.26 29.52
C ARG A 216 5.35 2.01 30.34
N GLY A 217 4.24 1.34 30.65
CA GLY A 217 3.19 1.83 31.55
C GLY A 217 2.34 2.98 31.00
N ARG A 218 1.47 3.54 31.87
CA ARG A 218 0.56 4.67 31.55
C ARG A 218 1.26 6.03 31.41
N GLN A 219 2.57 6.09 31.66
CA GLN A 219 3.41 7.29 31.54
C GLN A 219 4.03 7.44 30.15
N SER A 220 3.65 6.59 29.17
CA SER A 220 4.11 6.76 27.80
C SER A 220 3.59 8.08 27.23
N HIS A 221 4.48 9.01 26.89
CA HIS A 221 4.19 10.26 26.15
C HIS A 221 3.72 10.01 24.71
N GLN A 222 3.18 8.82 24.41
CA GLN A 222 2.67 8.51 23.09
C GLN A 222 1.35 9.25 22.87
N PRO A 223 1.13 9.78 21.66
CA PRO A 223 -0.10 10.47 21.35
C PRO A 223 -1.27 9.49 21.47
N GLU A 224 -2.39 10.01 21.95
CA GLU A 224 -3.64 9.26 22.04
C GLU A 224 -4.07 8.71 20.67
N LEU A 225 -3.71 9.42 19.59
CA LEU A 225 -3.87 9.02 18.20
C LEU A 225 -2.50 8.72 17.57
N LEU A 226 -1.96 7.55 17.89
CA LEU A 226 -0.77 7.02 17.24
C LEU A 226 -1.14 6.34 15.92
N PHE A 227 -0.54 6.81 14.82
CA PHE A 227 -0.43 6.08 13.56
C PHE A 227 1.02 6.15 13.07
N ALA A 228 1.72 5.02 13.12
CA ALA A 228 3.16 4.95 12.89
C ALA A 228 3.50 3.91 11.83
N GLY A 229 4.43 4.22 10.94
CA GLY A 229 5.05 3.23 10.08
C GLY A 229 6.14 3.84 9.21
N HIS A 230 6.39 3.34 8.01
CA HIS A 230 7.28 4.03 7.08
C HIS A 230 6.45 4.98 6.22
N VAL A 231 6.72 6.29 6.27
CA VAL A 231 5.94 7.27 5.51
C VAL A 231 6.54 7.44 4.12
N PHE A 232 5.73 7.16 3.09
CA PHE A 232 6.03 7.44 1.69
C PHE A 232 5.50 8.82 1.30
N GLN A 233 6.34 9.55 0.58
CA GLN A 233 6.02 10.79 -0.11
C GLN A 233 6.44 10.60 -1.56
N THR A 234 5.54 10.04 -2.36
CA THR A 234 5.85 9.60 -3.73
C THR A 234 4.86 10.21 -4.71
N SER A 235 5.23 10.24 -5.98
CA SER A 235 4.32 10.57 -7.09
C SER A 235 3.58 9.33 -7.61
N PRO A 236 2.38 9.49 -8.18
CA PRO A 236 1.70 8.43 -8.91
C PRO A 236 2.54 7.95 -10.10
N LEU A 237 2.50 6.65 -10.39
CA LEU A 237 3.19 6.10 -11.56
C LEU A 237 2.31 6.29 -12.80
N ARG A 238 2.78 7.10 -13.75
CA ARG A 238 2.03 7.45 -14.98
C ARG A 238 2.39 6.63 -16.22
N HIS A 239 3.35 5.71 -16.12
CA HIS A 239 3.71 4.84 -17.23
C HIS A 239 2.77 3.63 -17.32
N LYS A 240 2.18 3.41 -18.50
CA LYS A 240 1.05 2.46 -18.70
C LYS A 240 1.43 0.99 -18.54
N PHE A 241 2.72 0.66 -18.64
CA PHE A 241 3.22 -0.71 -18.46
C PHE A 241 3.42 -1.12 -17.00
N SER A 242 3.26 -0.21 -16.03
CA SER A 242 3.36 -0.57 -14.62
C SER A 242 2.07 -1.17 -14.11
N LYS A 243 2.20 -2.22 -13.31
CA LYS A 243 1.09 -2.77 -12.51
C LYS A 243 0.47 -1.75 -11.55
N TRP A 244 1.18 -0.65 -11.28
CA TRP A 244 0.78 0.45 -10.40
C TRP A 244 0.42 1.72 -11.17
N TYR A 245 0.17 1.61 -12.47
CA TYR A 245 -0.26 2.75 -13.27
C TYR A 245 -1.52 3.38 -12.69
N VAL A 246 -1.52 4.70 -12.58
CA VAL A 246 -2.68 5.50 -12.14
C VAL A 246 -2.99 6.56 -13.20
N SER A 247 -4.24 6.57 -13.69
CA SER A 247 -4.70 7.56 -14.67
C SER A 247 -5.00 8.91 -14.02
N LEU A 248 -5.06 9.98 -14.82
CA LEU A 248 -5.47 11.30 -14.34
C LEU A 248 -6.94 11.34 -13.92
N GLU A 249 -7.79 10.51 -14.55
CA GLU A 249 -9.19 10.34 -14.16
C GLU A 249 -9.33 9.74 -12.75
N GLU A 250 -8.44 8.82 -12.39
CA GLU A 250 -8.43 8.19 -11.06
C GLU A 250 -7.83 9.11 -10.00
N TYR A 251 -6.76 9.83 -10.36
CA TYR A 251 -6.03 10.72 -9.48
C TYR A 251 -5.28 11.79 -10.30
N PRO A 252 -5.74 13.05 -10.31
CA PRO A 252 -5.19 14.07 -11.19
C PRO A 252 -3.91 14.74 -10.67
N PHE A 253 -3.53 14.54 -9.41
CA PHE A 253 -2.43 15.29 -8.79
C PHE A 253 -1.04 14.67 -9.03
N ASP A 254 0.00 15.49 -8.95
CA ASP A 254 1.41 15.11 -9.18
C ASP A 254 2.04 14.33 -7.99
N ARG A 255 1.42 14.38 -6.81
CA ARG A 255 1.89 13.70 -5.59
C ARG A 255 0.77 13.01 -4.86
N TRP A 256 1.09 11.90 -4.18
CA TRP A 256 0.21 11.35 -3.16
C TRP A 256 0.30 12.18 -1.87
N PRO A 257 -0.79 12.28 -1.09
CA PRO A 257 -0.71 12.70 0.31
C PRO A 257 0.26 11.77 1.04
N PRO A 258 1.06 12.25 2.01
CA PRO A 258 1.94 11.39 2.79
C PRO A 258 1.15 10.20 3.38
N TYR A 259 1.65 8.98 3.19
CA TYR A 259 0.96 7.78 3.62
C TYR A 259 1.91 6.74 4.21
N VAL A 260 1.39 5.90 5.10
CA VAL A 260 2.18 4.82 5.71
C VAL A 260 2.18 3.59 4.82
N THR A 261 3.34 2.99 4.56
CA THR A 261 3.43 1.76 3.76
C THR A 261 2.58 0.64 4.35
N ALA A 262 1.78 -0.02 3.51
CA ALA A 262 0.87 -1.10 3.94
C ALA A 262 1.56 -2.39 4.43
N GLY A 263 2.88 -2.52 4.20
CA GLY A 263 3.64 -3.70 4.62
C GLY A 263 3.80 -3.82 6.13
N ALA A 264 3.93 -2.70 6.85
CA ALA A 264 3.89 -2.68 8.30
C ALA A 264 3.50 -1.30 8.85
N PHE A 265 2.51 -1.26 9.73
CA PHE A 265 2.08 -0.04 10.40
C PHE A 265 1.44 -0.34 11.76
N MET A 266 1.47 0.65 12.65
CA MET A 266 1.05 0.53 14.02
C MET A 266 0.02 1.59 14.36
N LEU A 267 -0.98 1.19 15.13
CA LEU A 267 -2.06 2.03 15.58
C LEU A 267 -2.19 1.94 17.10
N SER A 268 -2.44 3.08 17.74
CA SER A 268 -3.08 3.07 19.06
C SER A 268 -4.51 2.53 18.96
N ARG A 269 -5.05 2.03 20.07
CA ARG A 269 -6.46 1.62 20.17
C ARG A 269 -7.42 2.69 19.63
N LYS A 270 -7.27 3.95 20.06
CA LYS A 270 -8.15 5.04 19.64
C LYS A 270 -8.03 5.35 18.14
N ALA A 271 -6.81 5.35 17.59
CA ALA A 271 -6.60 5.52 16.16
C ALA A 271 -7.23 4.37 15.34
N LEU A 272 -7.12 3.12 15.81
CA LEU A 272 -7.76 1.98 15.16
C LEU A 272 -9.28 2.11 15.12
N LEU A 273 -9.90 2.49 16.24
CA LEU A 273 -11.36 2.66 16.31
C LEU A 273 -11.85 3.78 15.38
N GLN A 274 -11.15 4.91 15.34
CA GLN A 274 -11.48 6.02 14.43
C GLN A 274 -11.30 5.64 12.96
N LEU A 275 -10.19 4.95 12.64
CA LEU A 275 -9.96 4.47 11.29
C LEU A 275 -11.00 3.46 10.84
N TYR A 276 -11.35 2.51 11.70
CA TYR A 276 -12.37 1.53 11.39
C TYR A 276 -13.71 2.22 11.12
N ALA A 277 -14.15 3.11 12.00
CA ALA A 277 -15.40 3.87 11.84
C ALA A 277 -15.43 4.68 10.53
N ALA A 278 -14.34 5.38 10.19
CA ALA A 278 -14.25 6.10 8.93
C ALA A 278 -14.29 5.15 7.72
N SER A 279 -13.60 4.01 7.80
CA SER A 279 -13.47 3.04 6.71
C SER A 279 -14.79 2.40 6.28
N VAL A 280 -15.79 2.34 7.17
CA VAL A 280 -17.13 1.81 6.87
C VAL A 280 -17.89 2.68 5.86
N HIS A 281 -17.58 3.98 5.80
CA HIS A 281 -18.22 4.94 4.91
C HIS A 281 -17.45 5.20 3.63
N LEU A 282 -16.36 4.47 3.40
CA LEU A 282 -15.46 4.69 2.28
C LEU A 282 -15.53 3.54 1.26
N PRO A 283 -15.52 3.85 -0.05
CA PRO A 283 -15.48 2.82 -1.07
C PRO A 283 -14.16 2.05 -0.99
N LEU A 284 -14.23 0.72 -1.08
CA LEU A 284 -13.07 -0.15 -1.19
C LEU A 284 -12.31 0.18 -2.48
N PHE A 285 -11.00 0.39 -2.37
CA PHE A 285 -10.15 0.72 -3.51
C PHE A 285 -9.27 -0.46 -3.94
N ARG A 286 -8.96 -0.50 -5.23
CA ARG A 286 -8.22 -1.60 -5.88
C ARG A 286 -6.79 -1.78 -5.34
N SER A 287 -6.20 -0.81 -4.64
CA SER A 287 -4.82 -0.88 -4.15
C SER A 287 -4.69 -0.55 -2.66
N GLU A 288 -3.77 -1.24 -1.98
CA GLU A 288 -3.41 -0.95 -0.58
C GLU A 288 -2.89 0.50 -0.42
N ILE A 289 -2.30 1.08 -1.47
CA ILE A 289 -1.78 2.46 -1.47
C ILE A 289 -2.89 3.45 -1.11
N ARG A 290 -4.08 3.35 -1.74
CA ARG A 290 -5.19 4.24 -1.38
C ARG A 290 -5.70 3.92 0.02
N SER A 291 -5.71 2.67 0.47
CA SER A 291 -6.11 2.31 1.84
C SER A 291 -5.16 2.82 2.92
N SER A 292 -3.91 3.11 2.59
CA SER A 292 -2.93 3.79 3.45
C SER A 292 -3.07 5.32 3.39
N VAL A 293 -3.43 5.84 2.22
CA VAL A 293 -3.65 7.26 1.95
C VAL A 293 -4.97 7.75 2.56
N THR A 294 -6.05 6.96 2.54
CA THR A 294 -7.36 7.37 3.06
C THR A 294 -7.35 7.63 4.58
N PRO A 295 -6.69 6.80 5.42
CA PRO A 295 -6.33 7.12 6.80
C PRO A 295 -5.61 8.46 6.96
N SER A 296 -4.52 8.70 6.20
CA SER A 296 -3.76 9.94 6.33
C SER A 296 -4.55 11.17 5.87
N LEU A 297 -5.57 10.98 5.04
CA LEU A 297 -6.49 12.02 4.58
C LEU A 297 -7.63 12.34 5.55
N PHE A 298 -8.13 11.35 6.29
CA PHE A 298 -9.12 11.57 7.35
C PHE A 298 -8.52 12.28 8.57
N PHE A 299 -7.20 12.22 8.69
CA PHE A 299 -6.45 12.69 9.83
C PHE A 299 -5.69 14.00 9.58
N ASP A 300 -6.19 14.85 8.69
CA ASP A 300 -5.87 16.29 8.68
C ASP A 300 -6.44 17.02 9.93
N SER A 301 -6.61 16.28 11.03
CA SER A 301 -6.89 16.79 12.36
C SER A 301 -5.54 17.10 13.01
N PRO A 302 -5.37 18.27 13.67
CA PRO A 302 -4.10 18.73 14.27
C PRO A 302 -3.53 17.83 15.39
N HIS A 303 -4.06 16.62 15.57
CA HIS A 303 -3.71 15.68 16.62
C HIS A 303 -3.23 14.30 16.13
N LEU A 304 -3.26 14.00 14.82
CA LEU A 304 -2.61 12.78 14.32
C LEU A 304 -1.12 13.03 14.13
N THR A 305 -0.29 12.30 14.86
CA THR A 305 1.16 12.32 14.64
C THR A 305 1.55 11.11 13.81
N LEU A 306 1.91 11.35 12.54
CA LEU A 306 2.50 10.34 11.67
C LEU A 306 3.97 10.13 12.08
N TYR A 307 4.30 8.92 12.55
CA TYR A 307 5.69 8.56 12.82
C TYR A 307 6.26 7.80 11.65
N THR A 308 7.43 8.24 11.17
CA THR A 308 8.21 7.55 10.14
C THR A 308 9.35 6.74 10.77
N TYR A 309 9.55 5.48 10.35
CA TYR A 309 10.76 4.72 10.66
C TYR A 309 11.58 4.47 9.38
N LYS A 310 12.89 4.23 9.52
CA LYS A 310 13.74 3.85 8.39
C LYS A 310 13.82 2.31 8.29
N ALA A 311 13.24 1.73 7.25
CA ALA A 311 13.45 0.31 6.94
C ALA A 311 14.93 0.09 6.57
N ILE A 312 15.56 -0.98 7.08
CA ILE A 312 16.92 -1.33 6.65
C ILE A 312 16.79 -2.17 5.37
N PRO A 313 17.56 -1.90 4.31
CA PRO A 313 17.67 -2.81 3.18
C PRO A 313 18.05 -4.22 3.65
N SER A 314 17.44 -5.24 3.06
CA SER A 314 17.63 -6.68 3.37
C SER A 314 19.09 -7.14 3.38
N HIS A 315 20.03 -6.38 2.83
CA HIS A 315 21.43 -6.78 2.69
C HIS A 315 22.33 -6.52 3.91
N PHE A 316 21.83 -5.91 5.00
CA PHE A 316 22.69 -5.40 6.08
C PHE A 316 22.53 -6.00 7.49
N SER A 317 21.67 -7.02 7.71
CA SER A 317 21.50 -7.62 9.05
C SER A 317 21.94 -9.08 9.10
N THR A 318 22.65 -9.48 10.16
CA THR A 318 22.92 -10.90 10.45
C THR A 318 21.62 -11.71 10.62
N ALA A 319 20.51 -11.06 10.99
CA ALA A 319 19.18 -11.67 11.06
C ALA A 319 18.65 -12.12 9.70
N THR A 320 19.03 -11.45 8.60
CA THR A 320 18.57 -11.80 7.24
C THR A 320 19.06 -13.17 6.79
N LYS A 321 20.23 -13.63 7.27
CA LYS A 321 20.76 -14.98 6.96
C LYS A 321 19.94 -16.11 7.58
N LEU A 322 19.26 -15.86 8.71
CA LEU A 322 18.42 -16.85 9.39
C LEU A 322 17.05 -17.03 8.70
N PHE A 323 16.62 -16.04 7.90
CA PHE A 323 15.30 -15.99 7.27
C PHE A 323 15.34 -15.94 5.73
N GLU A 324 16.51 -16.09 5.13
CA GLU A 324 16.71 -16.16 3.69
C GLU A 324 15.84 -17.23 3.00
N PRO A 325 15.69 -18.46 3.54
CA PRO A 325 14.85 -19.50 2.92
C PRO A 325 13.37 -19.08 2.81
N LEU A 326 12.92 -18.15 3.67
CA LEU A 326 11.54 -17.68 3.75
C LEU A 326 11.31 -16.35 3.05
N ARG A 327 12.37 -15.72 2.51
CA ARG A 327 12.37 -14.41 1.84
C ARG A 327 11.77 -13.27 2.69
N MET A 328 12.06 -13.23 4.00
CA MET A 328 11.56 -12.15 4.86
C MET A 328 12.33 -10.83 4.70
N ARG A 329 11.60 -9.71 4.69
CA ARG A 329 12.07 -8.31 4.76
C ARG A 329 12.27 -7.91 6.22
N VAL A 330 13.33 -7.17 6.54
CA VAL A 330 13.72 -6.90 7.93
C VAL A 330 13.38 -5.47 8.35
N ILE A 331 12.61 -5.28 9.43
CA ILE A 331 12.42 -3.99 10.12
C ILE A 331 13.27 -4.01 11.39
N ALA A 332 14.52 -3.50 11.31
CA ALA A 332 15.50 -3.71 12.38
C ALA A 332 16.02 -2.48 13.15
N LYS A 333 15.88 -1.21 12.71
CA LYS A 333 16.41 -0.08 13.52
C LYS A 333 15.63 1.24 13.44
N VAL A 334 15.29 1.68 14.66
CA VAL A 334 15.12 3.05 15.18
C VAL A 334 14.00 3.91 14.58
N PHE A 335 12.99 4.08 15.42
CA PHE A 335 11.99 5.13 15.41
C PHE A 335 12.68 6.47 15.64
N TYR A 336 12.67 7.35 14.64
CA TYR A 336 13.06 8.75 14.82
C TYR A 336 11.79 9.60 14.85
N TYR A 337 11.75 10.50 15.82
CA TYR A 337 10.66 11.43 16.05
C TYR A 337 10.71 12.53 14.99
N TYR A 338 9.69 12.63 14.14
CA TYR A 338 9.42 13.83 13.36
C TYR A 338 8.08 14.39 13.82
N ARG A 339 8.11 15.31 14.79
CA ARG A 339 7.00 16.24 14.96
C ARG A 339 7.15 17.24 13.82
N ILE A 340 6.36 17.08 12.77
CA ILE A 340 6.27 18.09 11.71
C ILE A 340 5.49 19.26 12.30
N SER A 341 6.18 20.09 13.10
CA SER A 341 5.74 21.46 13.30
C SER A 341 6.06 22.18 11.99
N VAL A 342 5.04 22.65 11.31
CA VAL A 342 5.04 23.32 9.99
C VAL A 342 5.91 24.61 9.92
N VAL A 343 6.76 24.87 10.92
CA VAL A 343 7.46 26.16 11.10
C VAL A 343 8.94 26.11 10.70
N LEU A 344 9.58 24.95 10.50
CA LEU A 344 11.02 24.89 10.20
C LEU A 344 11.40 24.65 8.73
N PHE A 345 10.44 24.45 7.83
CA PHE A 345 10.74 24.26 6.41
C PHE A 345 11.19 25.56 5.70
N PHE A 346 10.80 26.73 6.22
CA PHE A 346 11.18 28.01 5.62
C PHE A 346 12.59 28.50 6.00
N PHE A 347 13.16 28.07 7.14
CA PHE A 347 14.49 28.53 7.56
C PHE A 347 15.63 27.82 6.79
N ALA A 348 15.43 26.56 6.38
CA ALA A 348 16.45 25.82 5.62
C ALA A 348 16.52 26.26 4.15
N ILE A 349 15.41 26.72 3.57
CA ILE A 349 15.38 27.22 2.18
C ILE A 349 16.05 28.60 2.09
N PHE A 350 15.86 29.47 3.09
CA PHE A 350 16.53 30.78 3.10
C PHE A 350 18.05 30.67 3.27
N LEU A 351 18.55 29.73 4.09
CA LEU A 351 19.99 29.55 4.25
C LEU A 351 20.65 28.91 3.01
N TYR A 352 19.92 28.02 2.32
CA TYR A 352 20.41 27.38 1.09
C TYR A 352 20.43 28.35 -0.10
N ILE A 353 19.48 29.28 -0.18
CA ILE A 353 19.45 30.32 -1.23
C ILE A 353 20.49 31.42 -0.94
N TYR A 354 20.75 31.78 0.32
CA TYR A 354 21.75 32.81 0.66
C TYR A 354 23.20 32.35 0.41
N ILE A 355 23.53 31.08 0.63
CA ILE A 355 24.89 30.53 0.41
C ILE A 355 25.20 30.31 -1.08
N PHE A 356 24.18 30.25 -1.95
CA PHE A 356 24.37 30.03 -3.39
C PHE A 356 24.25 31.29 -4.25
N LEU A 357 23.85 32.42 -3.68
CA LEU A 357 23.69 33.69 -4.40
C LEU A 357 24.58 34.83 -3.88
N TYR A 358 25.42 34.62 -2.87
CA TYR A 358 26.43 35.59 -2.42
C TYR A 358 27.75 34.93 -2.04
#